data_AF-A0A0R2EF63-F1
#
_entry.id   AF-A0A0R2EF63-F1
#
_cell.length_a   1.000
_cell.length_b   1.000
_cell.length_c   1.000
_cell.angle_alpha   90.00
_cell.angle_beta   90.00
_cell.angle_gamma   90.00
#
_symmetry.space_group_name_H-M   'P 1'
#
loop_
_entity.id
_entity.type
_entity.pdbx_description
1 polymer ?
#
loop_
_entity_poly.entity_id
_entity_poly.type
_entity_poly.pdbx_seq_one_letter_code
_entity_poly.pdbx_strand_id
1 'polypeptide(L)' 'MEVKHSELKAVKKLAAKNNIKHIHDILPDGEDKEFTFMDSRDALYFADLNSKTIEPI' A
#
# COMPACT_ATOMS: atom_id res chain seq x y z
N MET A 1 -8.90 -2.76 13.64
CA MET A 1 -8.51 -1.39 13.26
C MET A 1 -9.33 -1.00 12.04
N GLU A 2 -9.93 0.20 12.03
CA GLU A 2 -10.62 0.70 10.84
C GLU A 2 -9.63 1.48 9.99
N VAL A 3 -9.49 1.12 8.71
CA VAL A 3 -8.59 1.83 7.78
C VAL A 3 -9.23 3.15 7.40
N LYS A 4 -8.53 4.26 7.61
CA LYS A 4 -9.05 5.58 7.24
C LYS A 4 -8.94 5.75 5.73
N HIS A 5 -9.95 6.38 5.13
CA HIS A 5 -9.93 6.73 3.71
C HIS A 5 -8.69 7.54 3.30
N SER A 6 -8.15 8.36 4.20
CA SER A 6 -6.91 9.11 3.99
C SER A 6 -5.68 8.22 3.79
N GLU A 7 -5.63 7.06 4.45
CA GLU A 7 -4.50 6.14 4.41
C GLU A 7 -4.50 5.35 3.10
N LEU A 8 -5.67 4.85 2.67
CA LEU A 8 -5.84 4.22 1.35
C LEU A 8 -5.39 5.15 0.22
N LYS A 9 -5.71 6.45 0.32
CA LYS A 9 -5.27 7.46 -0.65
C LYS A 9 -3.76 7.67 -0.61
N ALA A 10 -3.15 7.62 0.58
CA ALA A 10 -1.71 7.74 0.75
C ALA A 10 -0.96 6.53 0.15
N VAL A 11 -1.42 5.29 0.40
CA VAL A 11 -0.86 4.05 -0.18
C VAL A 11 -0.94 4.11 -1.70
N LYS A 12 -2.12 4.43 -2.28
CA LYS A 12 -2.29 4.57 -3.74
C LYS A 12 -1.34 5.61 -4.33
N LYS A 13 -1.15 6.75 -3.66
CA LYS A 13 -0.23 7.80 -4.09
C LYS A 13 1.23 7.35 -4.03
N LEU A 14 1.60 6.57 -3.02
CA LEU A 14 2.95 6.03 -2.86
C LEU A 14 3.26 4.97 -3.92
N ALA A 15 2.32 4.07 -4.18
CA ALA A 15 2.40 3.07 -5.24
C ALA A 15 2.57 3.71 -6.62
N ALA A 16 1.77 4.74 -6.93
CA ALA A 16 1.88 5.47 -8.18
C ALA A 16 3.25 6.13 -8.38
N LYS A 17 3.89 6.63 -7.31
CA LYS A 17 5.27 7.15 -7.36
C LYS A 17 6.31 6.07 -7.68
N ASN A 18 6.03 4.83 -7.29
CA ASN A 18 6.86 3.65 -7.59
C ASN A 18 6.44 2.94 -8.89
N ASN A 19 5.70 3.61 -9.78
CA ASN A 19 5.18 3.07 -11.04
C ASN A 19 4.18 1.91 -10.91
N ILE A 20 3.58 1.72 -9.73
CA ILE A 20 2.53 0.71 -9.49
C ILE A 20 1.17 1.41 -9.58
N LYS A 21 0.46 1.20 -10.69
CA LYS A 21 -0.74 1.99 -11.05
C LYS A 21 -2.05 1.32 -10.70
N HIS A 22 -2.10 0.00 -10.80
CA HIS A 22 -3.33 -0.78 -10.67
C HIS A 22 -3.23 -1.63 -9.41
N ILE A 23 -3.84 -1.16 -8.32
CA ILE A 23 -3.93 -1.88 -7.05
C ILE A 23 -5.32 -2.53 -6.98
N HIS A 24 -5.37 -3.84 -6.76
CA HIS A 24 -6.62 -4.57 -6.56
C HIS A 24 -7.13 -4.45 -5.14
N ASP A 25 -6.27 -4.72 -4.18
CA ASP A 25 -6.64 -4.79 -2.77
C ASP A 25 -5.56 -4.17 -1.89
N ILE A 26 -5.97 -3.58 -0.76
CA ILE A 26 -5.09 -2.95 0.23
C ILE A 26 -5.56 -3.41 1.61
N LEU A 27 -4.69 -4.11 2.32
CA LEU A 27 -4.92 -4.64 3.64
C LEU A 27 -3.99 -3.94 4.65
N PRO A 28 -4.50 -3.53 5.82
CA PRO A 28 -3.65 -3.02 6.90
C PRO A 28 -2.89 -4.18 7.55
N ASP A 29 -1.61 -3.98 7.85
CA ASP A 29 -0.74 -5.03 8.41
C ASP A 29 -0.74 -5.07 9.96
N GLY A 30 -1.69 -4.40 10.60
CA GLY A 30 -1.86 -4.40 12.06
C GLY A 30 -0.96 -3.42 12.83
N GLU A 31 0.09 -2.89 12.19
CA GLU A 31 0.95 -1.81 12.68
C GLU A 31 0.48 -0.42 12.16
N ASP A 32 0.91 0.66 12.83
CA ASP A 32 0.48 2.03 12.49
C ASP A 32 1.04 2.47 11.14
N LYS A 33 0.17 2.50 10.14
CA LYS A 33 0.41 2.92 8.75
C LYS A 33 1.27 1.96 7.89
N GLU A 34 1.26 0.68 8.23
CA GLU A 34 1.80 -0.37 7.39
C GLU A 34 0.67 -1.08 6.64
N PHE A 35 0.88 -1.33 5.35
CA PHE A 35 -0.12 -1.90 4.45
C PHE A 35 0.50 -2.89 3.50
N THR A 36 -0.20 -4.00 3.28
CA THR A 36 0.09 -4.92 2.18
C THR A 36 -0.91 -4.67 1.07
N PHE A 37 -0.46 -4.60 -0.17
CA PHE A 37 -1.34 -4.43 -1.32
C PHE A 37 -0.90 -5.29 -2.50
N MET A 38 -1.86 -5.66 -3.34
CA MET A 38 -1.63 -6.48 -4.52
C MET A 38 -1.88 -5.66 -5.80
N ASP A 39 -0.96 -5.73 -6.75
CA ASP A 39 -1.14 -5.09 -8.05
C ASP A 39 -1.94 -5.97 -9.04
N SER A 40 -2.25 -5.44 -10.22
CA SER A 40 -2.97 -6.15 -11.29
C SER A 40 -2.21 -7.28 -11.97
N ARG A 41 -0.96 -7.54 -11.56
CA ARG A 41 -0.12 -8.64 -12.04
C ARG A 41 0.04 -9.70 -10.95
N ASP A 42 -0.82 -9.67 -9.93
CA ASP A 42 -0.78 -10.52 -8.75
C ASP A 42 0.55 -10.41 -7.98
N ALA A 43 1.26 -9.27 -8.10
CA ALA A 43 2.45 -9.00 -7.31
C ALA A 43 2.07 -8.35 -5.96
N LEU A 44 2.60 -8.91 -4.89
CA LEU A 44 2.40 -8.43 -3.52
C LEU A 44 3.47 -7.42 -3.15
N TYR A 45 3.04 -6.38 -2.46
CA TYR A 45 3.90 -5.29 -2.01
C TYR A 45 3.56 -4.91 -0.57
N PHE A 46 4.61 -4.67 0.20
CA PHE A 46 4.54 -4.00 1.47
C PHE A 46 4.70 -2.49 1.27
N ALA A 47 3.93 -1.69 1.99
CA ALA A 47 3.99 -0.24 2.00
C ALA A 47 3.98 0.30 3.43
N ASP A 48 5.05 1.00 3.80
CA ASP A 48 5.12 1.78 5.03
C ASP A 48 4.96 3.27 4.71
N LEU A 49 3.88 3.88 5.22
CA LEU A 49 3.64 5.31 5.01
C LEU A 49 4.52 6.22 5.89
N ASN A 50 5.10 5.71 6.98
CA ASN A 50 6.02 6.47 7.84
C ASN A 50 7.36 6.67 7.11
N SER A 51 7.99 5.58 6.65
CA SER A 51 9.22 5.65 5.86
C SER A 51 9.00 6.00 4.38
N LYS A 52 7.76 5.91 3.89
CA LYS A 52 7.37 6.10 2.47
C LYS A 52 8.12 5.14 1.54
N THR A 53 8.25 3.91 1.97
CA THR A 53 8.89 2.83 1.22
C THR A 53 7.85 1.88 0.65
N ILE A 54 8.22 1.21 -0.45
CA ILE A 54 7.46 0.08 -1.00
C ILE A 54 8.46 -1.01 -1.34
N GLU A 55 8.17 -2.22 -0.89
CA GLU A 55 9.02 -3.39 -1.09
C GLU A 55 8.18 -4.56 -1.63
N PRO A 56 8.65 -5.30 -2.64
CA PRO A 56 7.99 -6.52 -3.07
C PRO A 56 8.14 -7.63 -2.02
N ILE A 57 7.12 -8.47 -1.87
CA ILE A 57 7.10 -9.61 -0.93
C ILE A 57 6.96 -10.93 -1.69
#